data_AF-A0AAU5UQ56-F1
#
_entry.id   AF-A0AAU5UQ56-F1
#
_cell.length_a   1.000
_cell.length_b   1.000
_cell.length_c   1.000
_cell.angle_alpha   90.00
_cell.angle_beta   90.00
_cell.angle_gamma   90.00
#
_symmetry.space_group_name_H-M   'P 1'
#
loop_
_entity.id
_entity.type
_entity.pdbx_description
1 polymer ?
#
loop_
_entity_poly.entity_id
_entity_poly.type
_entity_poly.pdbx_seq_one_letter_code
_entity_poly.pdbx_strand_id
1 'polypeptide(L)'
;MAGGPNGSRVGVGQWHRSAHPDWFRNLRAADTTDVQVGAEHTRMRARELTGVERSAIWTDVILREDPGIGRFATKARRTIPVAVLQPLEE
;
A
#
# COMPACT_ATOMS: atom_id res chain seq x y z
N MET A 1 -18.89 5.35 -16.07
CA MET A 1 -20.08 4.85 -15.35
C MET A 1 -20.50 3.55 -15.99
N ALA A 2 -20.50 2.46 -15.22
CA ALA A 2 -21.20 1.20 -15.50
C ALA A 2 -21.38 0.51 -14.14
N GLY A 3 -22.64 0.35 -13.73
CA GLY A 3 -23.01 -0.21 -12.43
C GLY A 3 -23.05 -1.74 -12.47
N GLY A 4 -22.42 -2.36 -11.49
CA GLY A 4 -22.67 -3.74 -11.07
C GLY A 4 -23.31 -3.75 -9.68
N PRO A 5 -24.27 -4.63 -9.38
CA PRO A 5 -24.97 -4.68 -8.12
C PRO A 5 -24.14 -5.52 -7.13
N ASN A 6 -23.25 -4.89 -6.37
CA ASN A 6 -22.70 -5.35 -5.09
C ASN A 6 -21.64 -4.33 -4.65
N GLY A 7 -22.04 -3.43 -3.75
CA GLY A 7 -21.34 -2.20 -3.40
C GLY A 7 -20.06 -2.36 -2.57
N SER A 8 -19.07 -3.09 -3.09
CA SER A 8 -17.69 -3.01 -2.59
C SER A 8 -16.94 -1.95 -3.40
N ARG A 9 -17.05 -0.69 -3.00
CA ARG A 9 -16.30 0.41 -3.62
C ARG A 9 -14.97 0.57 -2.89
N VAL A 10 -13.97 -0.20 -3.31
CA VAL A 10 -12.58 0.11 -2.99
C VAL A 10 -12.14 1.24 -3.92
N GLY A 11 -12.32 2.48 -3.47
CA GLY A 11 -11.85 3.67 -4.18
C GLY A 11 -10.36 3.88 -3.92
N VAL A 12 -9.48 3.18 -4.63
CA VAL A 12 -8.06 3.59 -4.68
C VAL A 12 -7.92 4.65 -5.76
N GLY A 13 -7.79 5.90 -5.32
CA GLY A 13 -7.62 7.05 -6.20
C GLY A 13 -6.34 6.97 -7.05
N GLN A 14 -6.51 7.40 -8.30
CA GLN A 14 -5.51 7.88 -9.25
C GLN A 14 -4.44 6.88 -9.75
N TRP A 15 -4.71 6.22 -10.88
CA TRP A 15 -3.70 5.63 -11.77
C TRP A 15 -2.95 6.73 -12.55
N HIS A 16 -2.37 7.73 -11.87
CA HIS A 16 -1.53 8.72 -12.54
C HIS A 16 -0.07 8.25 -12.52
N ARG A 17 0.45 8.07 -13.73
CA ARG A 17 1.84 7.71 -14.03
C ARG A 17 2.82 8.70 -13.35
N SER A 18 3.91 8.13 -12.86
CA SER A 18 5.24 8.75 -12.66
C SER A 18 5.59 9.37 -11.30
N ALA A 19 4.66 9.76 -10.43
CA ALA A 19 4.99 10.18 -9.06
C ALA A 19 4.73 9.04 -8.06
N HIS A 20 5.34 9.09 -6.87
CA HIS A 20 4.90 8.19 -5.79
C HIS A 20 3.40 8.40 -5.59
N PRO A 21 2.59 7.34 -5.42
CA PRO A 21 1.15 7.53 -5.30
C PRO A 21 0.82 8.43 -4.10
N ASP A 22 -0.12 9.35 -4.30
CA ASP A 22 -0.46 10.38 -3.30
C ASP A 22 -0.88 9.78 -1.94
N TRP A 23 -1.50 8.59 -1.95
CA TRP A 23 -1.83 7.87 -0.73
C TRP A 23 -0.58 7.52 0.10
N PHE A 24 0.54 7.20 -0.54
CA PHE A 24 1.79 6.88 0.17
C PHE A 24 2.41 8.15 0.77
N ARG A 25 2.30 9.28 0.06
CA ARG A 25 2.72 10.58 0.61
C ARG A 25 1.90 10.95 1.84
N ASN A 26 0.59 10.73 1.79
CA ASN A 26 -0.31 10.98 2.92
C ASN A 26 -0.02 10.05 4.10
N LEU A 27 0.24 8.75 3.84
CA LEU A 27 0.65 7.81 4.89
C LEU A 27 1.98 8.18 5.53
N ARG A 28 2.95 8.67 4.76
CA ARG A 28 4.23 9.14 5.32
C ARG A 28 4.05 10.37 6.21
N ALA A 29 3.07 11.22 5.90
CA ALA A 29 2.78 12.43 6.67
C ALA A 29 1.88 12.18 7.89
N ALA A 30 1.16 11.06 7.92
CA ALA A 30 0.21 10.73 8.98
C ALA A 30 0.81 9.72 9.97
N ASP A 31 0.71 10.00 11.27
CA ASP A 31 1.14 9.06 12.32
C ASP A 31 0.24 7.81 12.39
N THR A 32 -1.03 7.94 11.99
CA THR A 32 -2.03 6.87 12.02
C THR A 32 -2.92 6.94 10.78
N THR A 33 -3.39 5.79 10.30
CA THR A 33 -4.34 5.69 9.19
C THR A 33 -5.51 4.82 9.59
N ASP A 34 -6.68 5.12 9.05
CA ASP A 34 -7.82 4.21 9.11
C ASP A 34 -7.76 3.27 7.90
N VAL A 35 -7.93 1.97 8.13
CA VAL A 35 -7.92 0.95 7.10
C VAL A 35 -9.23 0.19 7.15
N GLN A 36 -9.95 0.23 6.03
CA GLN A 36 -11.18 -0.52 5.87
C GLN A 36 -10.94 -1.79 5.07
N VAL A 37 -11.21 -2.94 5.68
CA VAL A 37 -11.22 -4.26 5.02
C VAL A 37 -12.64 -4.82 5.10
N GLY A 38 -13.36 -4.81 3.97
CA GLY A 38 -14.77 -5.17 3.97
C GLY A 38 -15.60 -4.20 4.82
N ALA A 39 -16.24 -4.71 5.88
CA ALA A 39 -17.05 -3.91 6.80
C ALA A 39 -16.26 -3.41 8.03
N GLU A 40 -15.05 -3.93 8.27
CA GLU A 40 -14.26 -3.61 9.45
C GLU A 40 -13.37 -2.39 9.19
N HIS A 41 -13.39 -1.44 10.13
CA HIS A 41 -12.55 -0.25 10.15
C HIS A 41 -11.59 -0.41 11.32
N THR A 42 -10.29 -0.40 11.03
CA THR A 42 -9.27 -0.54 12.06
C THR A 42 -8.28 0.61 11.96
N ARG A 43 -7.99 1.24 13.10
CA ARG A 43 -6.94 2.24 13.18
C ARG A 43 -5.59 1.54 13.23
N MET A 44 -4.76 1.87 12.25
CA MET A 44 -3.45 1.28 12.05
C MET A 44 -2.38 2.37 12.14
N ARG A 45 -1.20 2.01 12.65
CA ARG A 45 0.02 2.80 12.52
C ARG A 45 0.79 2.35 11.29
N ALA A 46 1.10 3.29 10.40
CA ALA A 46 1.94 3.04 9.25
C ALA A 46 3.40 3.27 9.63
N ARG A 47 4.28 2.31 9.31
CA ARG A 47 5.73 2.46 9.44
C ARG A 47 6.40 2.18 8.10
N GLU A 48 7.01 3.20 7.52
CA GLU A 48 7.82 3.03 6.30
C GLU A 48 9.07 2.21 6.62
N LEU A 49 9.28 1.16 5.83
CA LEU A 49 10.49 0.34 5.89
C LEU A 49 11.54 0.93 4.97
N THR A 50 12.79 0.95 5.46
CA THR A 50 13.95 1.43 4.69
C THR A 50 15.09 0.40 4.70
N GLY A 51 16.06 0.57 3.80
CA GLY A 51 17.28 -0.23 3.77
C GLY A 51 17.06 -1.75 3.70
N VAL A 52 17.69 -2.46 4.63
CA VAL A 52 17.72 -3.94 4.69
C VAL A 52 16.34 -4.50 5.03
N GLU A 53 15.63 -3.90 5.99
CA GLU A 53 14.31 -4.36 6.43
C GLU A 53 13.29 -4.32 5.28
N ARG A 54 13.30 -3.22 4.50
CA ARG A 54 12.51 -3.11 3.27
C ARG A 54 12.83 -4.23 2.29
N SER A 55 14.12 -4.52 2.10
CA SER A 55 14.60 -5.45 1.08
C SER A 55 14.23 -6.91 1.42
N ALA A 56 14.27 -7.25 2.71
CA ALA A 56 13.80 -8.53 3.22
C ALA A 56 12.29 -8.69 2.98
N ILE A 57 11.46 -7.75 3.46
CA ILE A 57 10.00 -7.82 3.28
C ILE A 57 9.59 -7.79 1.81
N TRP A 58 10.28 -7.00 0.99
CA TRP A 58 10.06 -6.96 -0.45
C TRP A 58 10.24 -8.33 -1.10
N THR A 59 11.34 -9.03 -0.77
CA THR A 59 11.69 -10.30 -1.42
C THR A 59 10.93 -11.48 -0.82
N ASP A 60 10.83 -11.52 0.51
CA ASP A 60 10.33 -12.68 1.24
C ASP A 60 8.81 -12.71 1.35
N VAL A 61 8.14 -11.55 1.25
CA VAL A 61 6.69 -11.44 1.40
C VAL A 61 6.07 -10.91 0.11
N ILE A 62 6.42 -9.69 -0.30
CA ILE A 62 5.70 -8.99 -1.39
C ILE A 62 5.84 -9.73 -2.73
N LEU A 63 7.07 -10.11 -3.12
CA LEU A 63 7.28 -10.81 -4.39
C LEU A 63 6.70 -12.24 -4.40
N ARG A 64 6.50 -12.85 -3.23
CA ARG A 64 5.88 -14.18 -3.12
C ARG A 64 4.37 -14.11 -3.30
N GLU A 65 3.73 -13.12 -2.68
CA GLU A 65 2.28 -12.89 -2.77
C GLU A 65 1.87 -12.28 -4.11
N ASP A 66 2.66 -11.33 -4.63
CA ASP A 66 2.43 -10.69 -5.93
C ASP A 66 3.72 -10.57 -6.77
N PRO A 67 4.02 -11.58 -7.59
CA PRO A 67 5.15 -11.54 -8.51
C PRO A 67 5.01 -10.45 -9.60
N GLY A 68 3.80 -9.98 -9.89
CA GLY A 68 3.50 -8.95 -10.87
C GLY A 68 4.03 -7.58 -10.47
N ILE A 69 3.98 -7.27 -9.18
CA ILE A 69 4.55 -6.05 -8.59
C ILE A 69 6.06 -5.95 -8.85
N GLY A 70 6.79 -7.07 -8.82
CA GLY A 70 8.23 -7.09 -9.12
C GLY A 70 8.54 -6.57 -10.53
N ARG A 71 7.75 -7.00 -11.53
CA ARG A 71 7.90 -6.52 -12.91
C ARG A 71 7.56 -5.04 -13.05
N PHE A 72 6.58 -4.56 -12.29
CA PHE A 72 6.23 -3.14 -12.24
C PHE A 72 7.37 -2.30 -11.63
N ALA A 73 7.98 -2.74 -10.53
CA ALA A 73 9.12 -2.08 -9.90
C ALA A 73 10.30 -1.93 -10.87
N THR A 74 10.65 -3.00 -11.59
CA THR A 74 11.72 -2.97 -12.59
C THR A 74 11.41 -1.98 -13.71
N LYS A 75 10.18 -1.97 -14.22
CA LYS A 75 9.74 -1.01 -15.26
C LYS A 75 9.72 0.43 -14.77
N ALA A 76 9.36 0.65 -13.51
CA ALA A 76 9.27 1.97 -12.91
C ALA A 76 10.64 2.59 -12.61
N ARG A 77 11.75 1.81 -12.69
CA ARG A 77 13.13 2.25 -12.45
C ARG A 77 13.31 3.05 -11.15
N ARG A 78 12.49 2.77 -10.14
CA ARG A 78 12.49 3.45 -8.85
C ARG A 78 12.24 2.45 -7.74
N THR A 79 12.76 2.74 -6.56
CA THR A 79 12.46 1.96 -5.36
C THR A 79 11.00 2.18 -4.99
N ILE A 80 10.19 1.12 -5.03
CA ILE A 80 8.83 1.18 -4.52
C ILE A 80 8.92 1.23 -3.00
N PRO A 81 8.40 2.29 -2.36
CA PRO A 81 8.46 2.39 -0.93
C PRO A 81 7.49 1.36 -0.32
N VAL A 82 7.89 0.79 0.82
CA VAL A 82 7.13 -0.26 1.50
C VAL A 82 6.80 0.25 2.88
N ALA A 83 5.55 0.11 3.31
CA ALA A 83 5.14 0.39 4.66
C ALA A 83 4.45 -0.83 5.25
N VAL A 84 4.67 -1.06 6.54
CA VAL A 84 3.91 -2.03 7.32
C VAL A 84 2.81 -1.30 8.08
N LEU A 85 1.65 -1.93 8.15
CA LEU A 85 0.51 -1.44 8.92
C LEU A 85 0.38 -2.32 10.15
N GLN A 86 0.48 -1.71 11.32
CA GLN A 86 0.34 -2.39 12.60
C GLN A 86 -0.91 -1.88 13.30
N PRO A 87 -1.79 -2.75 13.82
CA PRO A 87 -2.92 -2.31 14.65
C PRO A 87 -2.43 -1.46 15.80
N LEU A 88 -3.12 -0.35 16.05
CA LEU A 88 -3.02 0.29 17.35
C LEU A 88 -3.83 -0.58 18.31
N GLU A 89 -3.15 -1.43 19.08
CA GLU A 89 -3.77 -2.03 20.24
C GLU A 89 -4.21 -0.89 21.18
N GLU A 90 -5.50 -0.85 21.52
CA GLU A 90 -6.04 0.07 22.54
C GLU A 90 -5.67 -0.39 23.95
#